data_AF-A0A3L9MGX1-F1
#
_entry.id   AF-A0A3L9MGX1-F1
#
_cell.length_a   1.000
_cell.length_b   1.000
_cell.length_c   1.000
_cell.angle_alpha   90.00
_cell.angle_beta   90.00
_cell.angle_gamma   90.00
#
_symmetry.space_group_name_H-M   'P 1'
#
loop_
_entity.id
_entity.type
_entity.pdbx_description
1 polymer ?
#
loop_
_entity_poly.entity_id
_entity_poly.type
_entity_poly.pdbx_seq_one_letter_code
_entity_poly.pdbx_strand_id
1 'polypeptide(L)'
;MKKLFYSILTLCSLTLLAQEKTHSFDQRLVYDYNVSEELSAMYPIDNILENKLSIYIGKESLLGHSDNDFLFEGFNSSAFLITKEHYFDVKLNSLENQISIKTPTLYDYSDSKEYLPYNADYFTLKNKLVNLNRTEKINGYTCNNYQLVDPNAENEKTIYCIDEKNAINNASYLLPQQPIKGLIVKVGDSDNSSSLVLNRIEKSNLKVYFDENKSIKTYEDNIVKLKELYKSLYEIDTISQPEDLSYLNNSDNRYEDPLYEYYMLSTSDNDKVNTLFNSMAPLALTVITLDTDFDNNFDFDRAKAIKATEASTKKTIQLYKKNGLITTDEAKELNNNFKQYFDKAKNFKFEKHQEVIQNEEVALDSVDAAVYATDVALDYQSAYKNTSLKDVKLAIDEEGAKYYLDIAPSHCKDLKSRIPDFSSNDLKEIIYNYTGQICDLYIYQSGYVDLSSTVDAVRKSVWELNTKYDSFKKEDKEKLKKFFDSLD
;
A
#
# COMPACT_ATOMS: atom_id res chain seq x y z
N MET A 1 -35.38 -12.97 60.25
CA MET A 1 -35.67 -12.95 58.80
C MET A 1 -35.33 -11.59 58.17
N LYS A 2 -34.05 -11.17 58.15
CA LYS A 2 -33.58 -9.91 57.54
C LYS A 2 -32.11 -10.01 57.09
N LYS A 3 -31.67 -11.17 56.58
CA LYS A 3 -30.29 -11.38 56.10
C LYS A 3 -30.20 -12.29 54.87
N LEU A 4 -31.23 -12.32 54.01
CA LEU A 4 -31.23 -13.17 52.81
C LEU A 4 -31.78 -12.49 51.54
N PHE A 5 -31.76 -11.15 51.49
CA PHE A 5 -32.32 -10.39 50.36
C PHE A 5 -31.34 -9.40 49.70
N TYR A 6 -30.08 -9.35 50.13
CA TYR A 6 -29.04 -8.49 49.54
C TYR A 6 -27.97 -9.25 48.76
N SER A 7 -28.16 -10.55 48.51
CA SER A 7 -27.18 -11.40 47.82
C SER A 7 -27.60 -11.79 46.39
N ILE A 8 -28.74 -11.30 45.90
CA ILE A 8 -29.28 -11.65 44.57
C ILE A 8 -29.31 -10.43 43.62
N LEU A 9 -28.97 -9.23 44.09
CA LEU A 9 -28.95 -8.00 43.28
C LEU A 9 -27.55 -7.49 42.88
N THR A 10 -26.53 -8.34 43.00
CA THR A 10 -25.15 -8.09 42.52
C THR A 10 -24.67 -9.17 41.54
N LEU A 11 -25.59 -9.81 40.81
CA LEU A 11 -25.26 -10.83 39.80
C LEU A 11 -25.80 -10.55 38.39
N CYS A 12 -26.32 -9.35 38.10
CA CYS A 12 -26.84 -8.99 36.77
C CYS A 12 -26.32 -7.63 36.24
N SER A 13 -25.14 -7.21 36.68
CA SER A 13 -24.46 -6.03 36.12
C SER A 13 -22.98 -6.28 35.84
N LEU A 14 -22.64 -7.54 35.52
CA LEU A 14 -21.53 -7.79 34.61
C LEU A 14 -22.15 -7.66 33.22
N THR A 15 -22.25 -6.43 32.74
CA THR A 15 -22.19 -6.18 31.30
C THR A 15 -21.10 -7.10 30.74
N LEU A 16 -21.44 -7.84 29.70
CA LEU A 16 -20.48 -8.44 28.78
C LEU A 16 -19.50 -7.35 28.33
N LEU A 17 -18.48 -7.07 29.13
CA LEU A 17 -17.22 -6.59 28.61
C LEU A 17 -16.71 -7.81 27.85
N ALA A 18 -16.92 -7.81 26.53
CA ALA A 18 -16.28 -8.76 25.64
C ALA A 18 -14.80 -8.78 26.05
N GLN A 19 -14.38 -9.90 26.62
CA GLN A 19 -13.03 -10.06 27.08
C GLN A 19 -12.19 -10.06 25.80
N GLU A 20 -11.38 -9.02 25.61
CA GLU A 20 -10.53 -8.84 24.43
C GLU A 20 -9.81 -10.15 24.10
N LYS A 21 -10.13 -10.77 22.95
CA LYS A 21 -9.61 -12.09 22.61
C LYS A 21 -8.21 -11.93 22.05
N THR A 22 -7.21 -12.31 22.84
CA THR A 22 -5.83 -12.43 22.36
C THR A 22 -5.68 -13.74 21.60
N HIS A 23 -5.29 -13.66 20.34
CA HIS A 23 -4.92 -14.82 19.53
C HIS A 23 -3.42 -15.06 19.68
N SER A 24 -3.04 -16.26 20.10
CA SER A 24 -1.63 -16.67 20.23
C SER A 24 -1.28 -17.68 19.13
N PHE A 25 -0.13 -17.49 18.51
CA PHE A 25 0.37 -18.33 17.43
C PHE A 25 1.71 -18.92 17.82
N ASP A 26 1.77 -20.25 17.86
CA ASP A 26 2.94 -20.99 18.36
C ASP A 26 3.88 -21.41 17.23
N GLN A 27 3.41 -21.35 15.98
CA GLN A 27 4.13 -21.78 14.79
C GLN A 27 3.96 -20.78 13.66
N ARG A 28 5.04 -20.57 12.90
CA ARG A 28 5.06 -19.83 11.63
C ARG A 28 5.51 -20.76 10.51
N LEU A 29 4.72 -20.87 9.46
CA LEU A 29 5.08 -21.53 8.21
C LEU A 29 5.46 -20.47 7.20
N VAL A 30 6.57 -20.69 6.50
CA VAL A 30 7.05 -19.79 5.46
C VAL A 30 7.02 -20.54 4.14
N TYR A 31 6.25 -20.01 3.20
CA TYR A 31 6.14 -20.50 1.83
C TYR A 31 6.87 -19.56 0.89
N ASP A 32 7.64 -20.13 -0.02
CA ASP A 32 8.26 -19.39 -1.12
C ASP A 32 7.34 -19.47 -2.34
N TYR A 33 7.32 -18.38 -3.12
CA TYR A 33 6.64 -18.34 -4.40
C TYR A 33 7.53 -18.95 -5.49
N ASN A 34 6.93 -19.78 -6.33
CA ASN A 34 7.62 -20.44 -7.44
C ASN A 34 6.78 -20.30 -8.71
N VAL A 35 7.38 -19.78 -9.77
CA VAL A 35 6.75 -19.60 -11.08
C VAL A 35 7.55 -20.30 -12.17
N SER A 36 6.89 -20.63 -13.28
CA SER A 36 7.55 -21.18 -14.45
C SER A 36 8.51 -20.16 -15.08
N GLU A 37 9.52 -20.65 -15.81
CA GLU A 37 10.43 -19.80 -16.59
C GLU A 37 9.69 -18.94 -17.62
N GLU A 38 8.60 -19.47 -18.19
CA GLU A 38 7.76 -18.76 -19.17
C GLU A 38 7.05 -17.55 -18.54
N LEU A 39 6.42 -17.73 -17.37
CA LEU A 39 5.84 -16.62 -16.62
C LEU A 39 6.92 -15.62 -16.20
N SER A 40 8.05 -16.12 -15.70
CA SER A 40 9.20 -15.31 -15.26
C SER A 40 9.79 -14.46 -16.39
N ALA A 41 9.66 -14.89 -17.64
CA ALA A 41 10.12 -14.14 -18.82
C ALA A 41 9.10 -13.10 -19.32
N MET A 42 7.80 -13.27 -19.04
CA MET A 42 6.74 -12.37 -19.49
C MET A 42 6.55 -11.14 -18.60
N TYR A 43 6.92 -11.24 -17.33
CA TYR A 43 6.80 -10.14 -16.37
C TYR A 43 8.18 -9.88 -15.72
N PRO A 44 8.51 -8.64 -15.31
CA PRO A 44 9.66 -8.41 -14.44
C PRO A 44 9.34 -8.96 -13.03
N ILE A 45 9.47 -10.30 -12.85
CA ILE A 45 9.04 -11.07 -11.66
C ILE A 45 10.10 -11.06 -10.54
N ASP A 46 11.24 -10.38 -10.67
CA ASP A 46 12.29 -10.41 -9.64
C ASP A 46 11.75 -10.05 -8.25
N ASN A 47 10.85 -9.07 -8.15
CA ASN A 47 10.19 -8.70 -6.88
C ASN A 47 9.14 -9.72 -6.38
N ILE A 48 8.57 -10.55 -7.28
CA ILE A 48 7.57 -11.56 -6.93
C ILE A 48 8.23 -12.85 -6.42
N LEU A 49 9.41 -13.22 -6.94
CA LEU A 49 10.18 -14.38 -6.47
C LEU A 49 10.75 -14.17 -5.06
N GLU A 50 10.96 -12.92 -4.64
CA GLU A 50 11.39 -12.59 -3.28
C GLU A 50 10.23 -12.61 -2.27
N ASN A 51 8.98 -12.56 -2.74
CA ASN A 51 7.80 -12.57 -1.89
C ASN A 51 7.64 -13.90 -1.16
N LYS A 52 7.27 -13.80 0.11
CA LYS A 52 6.97 -14.95 0.95
C LYS A 52 5.54 -14.86 1.46
N LEU A 53 4.92 -16.02 1.62
CA LEU A 53 3.70 -16.13 2.41
C LEU A 53 4.07 -16.69 3.78
N SER A 54 3.78 -15.90 4.81
CA SER A 54 3.89 -16.32 6.21
C SER A 54 2.52 -16.69 6.74
N ILE A 55 2.39 -17.91 7.26
CA ILE A 55 1.19 -18.39 7.92
C ILE A 55 1.51 -18.65 9.39
N TYR A 56 0.80 -18.02 10.29
CA TYR A 56 0.89 -18.24 11.72
C TYR A 56 -0.27 -19.12 12.18
N ILE A 57 0.03 -20.24 12.82
CA ILE A 57 -1.00 -21.18 13.32
C ILE A 57 -1.16 -21.04 14.81
N GLY A 58 -2.40 -20.77 15.22
CA GLY A 58 -2.88 -20.82 16.59
C GLY A 58 -3.83 -22.00 16.80
N LYS A 59 -4.34 -22.10 18.02
CA LYS A 59 -5.27 -23.18 18.40
C LYS A 59 -6.65 -23.07 17.74
N GLU A 60 -7.13 -21.84 17.53
CA GLU A 60 -8.48 -21.55 17.00
C GLU A 60 -8.45 -20.52 15.87
N SER A 61 -7.27 -20.17 15.38
CA SER A 61 -7.09 -19.12 14.38
C SER A 61 -5.83 -19.33 13.56
N LEU A 62 -5.86 -18.80 12.35
CA LEU A 62 -4.73 -18.75 11.42
C LEU A 62 -4.59 -17.31 10.92
N LEU A 63 -3.37 -16.77 10.98
CA LEU A 63 -3.05 -15.44 10.47
C LEU A 63 -2.08 -15.57 9.30
N GLY A 64 -2.48 -15.09 8.13
CA GLY A 64 -1.64 -15.06 6.93
C GLY A 64 -1.17 -13.64 6.62
N HIS A 65 0.04 -13.54 6.08
CA HIS A 65 0.60 -12.28 5.59
C HIS A 65 1.61 -12.53 4.46
N SER A 66 1.55 -11.70 3.43
CA SER A 66 2.55 -11.60 2.37
C SER A 66 3.00 -10.15 2.19
N ASP A 67 4.25 -9.99 1.75
CA ASP A 67 4.88 -8.69 1.51
C ASP A 67 4.23 -7.91 0.36
N ASN A 68 3.44 -8.59 -0.49
CA ASN A 68 2.67 -8.01 -1.57
C ASN A 68 1.25 -8.62 -1.64
N ASP A 69 0.35 -7.95 -2.36
CA ASP A 69 -0.96 -8.52 -2.64
C ASP A 69 -0.79 -9.83 -3.42
N PHE A 70 -1.44 -10.87 -2.91
CA PHE A 70 -1.21 -12.24 -3.32
C PHE A 70 -1.93 -12.54 -4.65
N LEU A 71 -1.18 -13.00 -5.64
CA LEU A 71 -1.68 -13.38 -6.96
C LEU A 71 -1.92 -14.89 -7.05
N PHE A 72 -2.74 -15.44 -6.17
CA PHE A 72 -3.29 -16.77 -6.37
C PHE A 72 -4.80 -16.74 -6.12
N GLU A 73 -5.55 -17.33 -7.04
CA GLU A 73 -7.00 -17.28 -7.08
C GLU A 73 -7.62 -17.70 -5.74
N GLY A 74 -8.49 -16.84 -5.20
CA GLY A 74 -9.21 -17.03 -3.94
C GLY A 74 -8.65 -16.29 -2.72
N PHE A 75 -7.47 -15.66 -2.79
CA PHE A 75 -6.84 -14.98 -1.65
C PHE A 75 -6.26 -13.59 -2.04
N ASN A 76 -7.08 -12.63 -2.47
CA ASN A 76 -6.59 -11.30 -2.84
C ASN A 76 -6.38 -10.38 -1.61
N SER A 77 -5.48 -10.77 -0.70
CA SER A 77 -5.13 -9.98 0.47
C SER A 77 -3.63 -10.07 0.79
N SER A 78 -2.99 -8.94 1.09
CA SER A 78 -1.68 -8.89 1.72
C SER A 78 -1.66 -9.42 3.16
N ALA A 79 -2.80 -9.45 3.86
CA ALA A 79 -2.95 -10.11 5.16
C ALA A 79 -4.39 -10.52 5.47
N PHE A 80 -4.55 -11.67 6.12
CA PHE A 80 -5.85 -12.25 6.46
C PHE A 80 -5.85 -12.97 7.82
N LEU A 81 -7.00 -12.96 8.50
CA LEU A 81 -7.25 -13.72 9.71
C LEU A 81 -8.41 -14.70 9.49
N ILE A 82 -8.15 -15.98 9.69
CA ILE A 82 -9.19 -17.02 9.72
C ILE A 82 -9.46 -17.36 11.18
N THR A 83 -10.68 -17.11 11.63
CA THR A 83 -11.21 -17.63 12.90
C THR A 83 -12.02 -18.89 12.65
N LYS A 84 -12.68 -19.43 13.67
CA LYS A 84 -13.53 -20.61 13.50
C LYS A 84 -14.74 -20.34 12.59
N GLU A 85 -15.20 -19.10 12.53
CA GLU A 85 -16.48 -18.72 11.91
C GLU A 85 -16.30 -17.77 10.73
N HIS A 86 -15.21 -17.01 10.70
CA HIS A 86 -15.04 -15.91 9.74
C HIS A 86 -13.64 -15.86 9.13
N TYR A 87 -13.59 -15.40 7.88
CA TYR A 87 -12.39 -15.07 7.15
C TYR A 87 -12.37 -13.55 7.00
N PHE A 88 -11.38 -12.89 7.59
CA PHE A 88 -11.22 -11.43 7.55
C PHE A 88 -10.02 -11.08 6.69
N ASP A 89 -10.21 -10.14 5.77
CA ASP A 89 -9.10 -9.34 5.25
C ASP A 89 -8.71 -8.34 6.33
N VAL A 90 -7.43 -8.31 6.72
CA VAL A 90 -6.98 -7.50 7.86
C VAL A 90 -5.82 -6.59 7.50
N LYS A 91 -5.72 -5.47 8.23
CA LYS A 91 -4.51 -4.65 8.31
C LYS A 91 -3.72 -5.07 9.53
N LEU A 92 -2.41 -5.22 9.36
CA LEU A 92 -1.49 -5.53 10.44
C LEU A 92 -0.90 -4.23 11.00
N ASN A 93 -1.18 -3.92 12.27
CA ASN A 93 -0.44 -2.88 12.98
C ASN A 93 0.71 -3.55 13.75
N SER A 94 1.91 -3.47 13.18
CA SER A 94 3.12 -4.10 13.75
C SER A 94 3.58 -3.45 15.07
N LEU A 95 3.16 -2.22 15.37
CA LEU A 95 3.55 -1.49 16.57
C LEU A 95 2.72 -1.92 17.80
N GLU A 96 1.43 -2.21 17.60
CA GLU A 96 0.48 -2.46 18.69
C GLU A 96 0.16 -3.94 18.90
N ASN A 97 0.70 -4.85 18.06
CA ASN A 97 0.24 -6.23 17.99
C ASN A 97 -1.29 -6.32 17.85
N GLN A 98 -1.88 -5.35 17.15
CA GLN A 98 -3.31 -5.25 16.94
C GLN A 98 -3.60 -5.41 15.45
N ILE A 99 -4.71 -6.07 15.14
CA ILE A 99 -5.18 -6.23 13.78
C ILE A 99 -6.60 -5.65 13.66
N SER A 100 -6.90 -5.07 12.51
CA SER A 100 -8.20 -4.49 12.20
C SER A 100 -8.68 -4.97 10.84
N ILE A 101 -9.99 -4.99 10.63
CA ILE A 101 -10.55 -5.40 9.33
C ILE A 101 -10.17 -4.33 8.28
N LYS A 102 -9.70 -4.78 7.11
CA LYS A 102 -9.32 -3.89 6.01
C LYS A 102 -10.58 -3.20 5.46
N THR A 103 -10.69 -1.90 5.69
CA THR A 103 -11.72 -1.06 5.07
C THR A 103 -11.30 -0.65 3.65
N PRO A 104 -12.23 -0.61 2.68
CA PRO A 104 -11.97 -0.05 1.36
C PRO A 104 -11.62 1.43 1.45
N THR A 105 -10.81 1.91 0.51
CA THR A 105 -10.56 3.34 0.34
C THR A 105 -11.66 3.99 -0.50
N LEU A 106 -11.68 5.32 -0.59
CA LEU A 106 -12.60 6.04 -1.48
C LEU A 106 -12.42 5.63 -2.96
N TYR A 107 -11.20 5.33 -3.39
CA TYR A 107 -10.91 4.88 -4.76
C TYR A 107 -11.40 3.45 -5.02
N ASP A 108 -11.39 2.59 -4.00
CA ASP A 108 -11.88 1.21 -4.10
C ASP A 108 -13.40 1.10 -3.93
N TYR A 109 -14.05 2.17 -3.46
CA TYR A 109 -15.46 2.20 -3.12
C TYR A 109 -16.36 2.33 -4.38
N SER A 110 -17.41 1.52 -4.42
CA SER A 110 -18.47 1.57 -5.43
C SER A 110 -19.81 1.29 -4.78
N ASP A 111 -20.79 2.18 -4.95
CA ASP A 111 -22.12 2.02 -4.32
C ASP A 111 -22.90 0.79 -4.84
N SER A 112 -22.41 0.14 -5.91
CA SER A 112 -22.96 -1.09 -6.46
C SER A 112 -22.47 -2.37 -5.76
N LYS A 113 -21.40 -2.29 -4.97
CA LYS A 113 -20.81 -3.43 -4.27
C LYS A 113 -21.34 -3.52 -2.84
N GLU A 114 -21.65 -4.74 -2.41
CA GLU A 114 -21.91 -5.02 -1.00
C GLU A 114 -20.58 -5.18 -0.26
N TYR A 115 -20.28 -4.24 0.64
CA TYR A 115 -19.07 -4.26 1.45
C TYR A 115 -19.34 -5.01 2.76
N LEU A 116 -18.90 -6.26 2.81
CA LEU A 116 -19.02 -7.11 3.99
C LEU A 116 -17.72 -7.08 4.81
N PRO A 117 -17.80 -7.13 6.16
CA PRO A 117 -16.64 -7.11 7.04
C PRO A 117 -15.81 -8.41 6.99
N TYR A 118 -16.35 -9.48 6.41
CA TYR A 118 -15.69 -10.77 6.26
C TYR A 118 -16.19 -11.49 5.01
N ASN A 119 -15.42 -12.46 4.54
CA ASN A 119 -15.79 -13.30 3.41
C ASN A 119 -16.83 -14.34 3.85
N ALA A 120 -18.11 -14.07 3.56
CA ALA A 120 -19.23 -14.95 3.90
C ALA A 120 -19.24 -16.27 3.10
N ASP A 121 -18.62 -16.26 1.92
CA ASP A 121 -18.60 -17.42 1.03
C ASP A 121 -17.53 -18.43 1.41
N TYR A 122 -16.45 -18.01 2.08
CA TYR A 122 -15.31 -18.86 2.42
C TYR A 122 -15.70 -20.17 3.13
N PHE A 123 -16.69 -20.12 4.03
CA PHE A 123 -17.20 -21.27 4.77
C PHE A 123 -18.45 -21.91 4.15
N THR A 124 -18.89 -21.46 2.97
CA THR A 124 -20.10 -21.96 2.31
C THR A 124 -19.88 -22.38 0.85
N LEU A 125 -18.71 -22.08 0.27
CA LEU A 125 -18.28 -22.52 -1.06
C LEU A 125 -18.34 -24.05 -1.18
N LYS A 126 -18.98 -24.52 -2.25
CA LYS A 126 -19.21 -25.95 -2.51
C LYS A 126 -18.06 -26.62 -3.27
N ASN A 127 -16.83 -26.20 -2.98
CA ASN A 127 -15.65 -26.76 -3.62
C ASN A 127 -15.48 -28.21 -3.16
N LYS A 128 -14.95 -29.07 -4.03
CA LYS A 128 -14.69 -30.48 -3.71
C LYS A 128 -13.22 -30.79 -3.87
N LEU A 129 -12.63 -31.37 -2.83
CA LEU A 129 -11.25 -31.86 -2.88
C LEU A 129 -11.22 -33.30 -3.39
N VAL A 130 -10.54 -33.54 -4.51
CA VAL A 130 -10.43 -34.84 -5.18
C VAL A 130 -9.00 -35.33 -5.09
N ASN A 131 -8.78 -36.50 -4.46
CA ASN A 131 -7.46 -37.11 -4.39
C ASN A 131 -7.01 -37.59 -5.78
N LEU A 132 -5.80 -37.22 -6.19
CA LEU A 132 -5.22 -37.59 -7.48
C LEU A 132 -4.42 -38.90 -7.46
N ASN A 133 -4.36 -39.58 -6.31
CA ASN A 133 -3.58 -40.79 -6.06
C ASN A 133 -2.10 -40.65 -6.43
N ARG A 134 -1.56 -39.44 -6.30
CA ARG A 134 -0.16 -39.10 -6.58
C ARG A 134 0.51 -38.61 -5.31
N THR A 135 1.55 -39.30 -4.88
CA THR A 135 2.37 -38.91 -3.73
C THR A 135 3.66 -38.23 -4.21
N GLU A 136 4.06 -37.16 -3.54
CA GLU A 136 5.29 -36.42 -3.82
C GLU A 136 6.12 -36.26 -2.55
N LYS A 137 7.43 -36.01 -2.74
CA LYS A 137 8.35 -35.67 -1.66
C LYS A 137 8.95 -34.30 -1.93
N ILE A 138 8.61 -33.32 -1.09
CA ILE A 138 9.03 -31.92 -1.24
C ILE A 138 9.65 -31.48 0.08
N ASN A 139 10.89 -30.97 0.03
CA ASN A 139 11.63 -30.47 1.20
C ASN A 139 11.63 -31.42 2.42
N GLY A 140 11.65 -32.73 2.16
CA GLY A 140 11.65 -33.77 3.19
C GLY A 140 10.26 -34.24 3.65
N TYR A 141 9.19 -33.54 3.30
CA TYR A 141 7.80 -33.92 3.57
C TYR A 141 7.27 -34.86 2.50
N THR A 142 6.44 -35.83 2.89
CA THR A 142 5.73 -36.71 1.95
C THR A 142 4.26 -36.34 1.96
N CYS A 143 3.74 -35.92 0.81
CA CYS A 143 2.39 -35.39 0.69
C CYS A 143 1.63 -36.03 -0.47
N ASN A 144 0.31 -36.11 -0.35
CA ASN A 144 -0.58 -36.58 -1.41
C ASN A 144 -1.19 -35.39 -2.15
N ASN A 145 -1.33 -35.51 -3.47
CA ASN A 145 -1.92 -34.47 -4.29
C ASN A 145 -3.43 -34.57 -4.34
N TYR A 146 -4.06 -33.41 -4.27
CA TYR A 146 -5.48 -33.21 -4.30
C TYR A 146 -5.81 -32.06 -5.25
N GLN A 147 -6.81 -32.24 -6.10
CA GLN A 147 -7.36 -31.17 -6.90
C GLN A 147 -8.56 -30.55 -6.20
N LEU A 148 -8.56 -29.23 -6.05
CA LEU A 148 -9.75 -28.48 -5.66
C LEU A 148 -10.58 -28.24 -6.92
N VAL A 149 -11.83 -28.70 -6.90
CA VAL A 149 -12.77 -28.54 -8.01
C VAL A 149 -13.84 -27.54 -7.56
N ASP A 150 -13.85 -26.37 -8.20
CA ASP A 150 -14.96 -25.42 -8.10
C ASP A 150 -16.01 -25.79 -9.17
N PRO A 151 -17.27 -26.08 -8.80
CA PRO A 151 -18.32 -26.42 -9.76
C PRO A 151 -18.68 -25.27 -10.73
N ASN A 152 -18.29 -24.03 -10.43
CA ASN A 152 -18.59 -22.85 -11.23
C ASN A 152 -17.41 -22.39 -12.09
N ALA A 153 -16.21 -22.95 -11.92
CA ALA A 153 -15.04 -22.62 -12.72
C ALA A 153 -14.87 -23.63 -13.87
N GLU A 154 -14.83 -23.15 -15.12
CA GLU A 154 -14.72 -24.04 -16.29
C GLU A 154 -13.30 -24.57 -16.51
N ASN A 155 -12.25 -23.82 -16.11
CA ASN A 155 -10.87 -24.12 -16.51
C ASN A 155 -9.81 -24.04 -15.39
N GLU A 156 -10.13 -23.51 -14.22
CA GLU A 156 -9.16 -23.35 -13.13
C GLU A 156 -9.04 -24.65 -12.32
N LYS A 157 -7.79 -25.09 -12.12
CA LYS A 157 -7.48 -26.33 -11.41
C LYS A 157 -6.36 -26.08 -10.42
N THR A 158 -6.73 -25.80 -9.18
CA THR A 158 -5.77 -25.71 -8.08
C THR A 158 -5.42 -27.09 -7.54
N ILE A 159 -4.13 -27.37 -7.37
CA ILE A 159 -3.59 -28.61 -6.79
C ILE A 159 -2.95 -28.32 -5.44
N TYR A 160 -3.37 -29.06 -4.42
CA TYR A 160 -2.79 -29.07 -3.09
C TYR A 160 -1.99 -30.35 -2.87
N CYS A 161 -0.76 -30.26 -2.36
CA CYS A 161 -0.02 -31.38 -1.82
C CYS A 161 -0.06 -31.34 -0.29
N ILE A 162 -0.73 -32.30 0.33
CA ILE A 162 -1.02 -32.31 1.78
C ILE A 162 -0.36 -33.52 2.45
N ASP A 163 0.46 -33.27 3.47
CA ASP A 163 0.99 -34.29 4.40
C ASP A 163 -0.03 -34.51 5.52
N GLU A 164 -0.93 -35.46 5.31
CA GLU A 164 -2.03 -35.79 6.21
C GLU A 164 -1.59 -36.38 7.56
N LYS A 165 -0.35 -36.87 7.62
CA LYS A 165 0.21 -37.47 8.85
C LYS A 165 0.93 -36.45 9.72
N ASN A 166 1.11 -35.23 9.22
CA ASN A 166 1.79 -34.19 9.96
C ASN A 166 0.98 -33.73 11.18
N ALA A 167 1.67 -33.45 12.28
CA ALA A 167 1.03 -32.90 13.48
C ALA A 167 0.59 -31.44 13.29
N ILE A 168 1.26 -30.72 12.38
CA ILE A 168 0.92 -29.35 12.02
C ILE A 168 -0.25 -29.38 11.04
N ASN A 169 -1.26 -28.56 11.30
CA ASN A 169 -2.52 -28.59 10.56
C ASN A 169 -2.97 -27.18 10.15
N ASN A 170 -2.57 -26.74 8.96
CA ASN A 170 -3.17 -25.58 8.29
C ASN A 170 -4.26 -25.98 7.28
N ALA A 171 -4.27 -27.23 6.81
CA ALA A 171 -5.25 -27.68 5.81
C ALA A 171 -6.69 -27.48 6.29
N SER A 172 -7.00 -27.77 7.56
CA SER A 172 -8.37 -27.59 8.06
C SER A 172 -8.83 -26.14 8.19
N TYR A 173 -7.89 -25.18 8.23
CA TYR A 173 -8.21 -23.76 8.27
C TYR A 173 -8.39 -23.21 6.85
N LEU A 174 -7.53 -23.63 5.93
CA LEU A 174 -7.52 -23.14 4.55
C LEU A 174 -8.53 -23.87 3.64
N LEU A 175 -8.98 -25.05 4.05
CA LEU A 175 -9.97 -25.87 3.34
C LEU A 175 -11.07 -26.31 4.33
N PRO A 176 -11.80 -25.37 4.96
CA PRO A 176 -12.67 -25.67 6.10
C PRO A 176 -13.85 -26.59 5.75
N GLN A 177 -14.23 -26.65 4.48
CA GLN A 177 -15.31 -27.51 3.98
C GLN A 177 -14.88 -28.95 3.69
N GLN A 178 -13.58 -29.22 3.72
CA GLN A 178 -13.03 -30.53 3.37
C GLN A 178 -12.72 -31.30 4.65
N PRO A 179 -13.04 -32.60 4.73
CA PRO A 179 -12.71 -33.45 5.88
C PRO A 179 -11.22 -33.85 5.87
N ILE A 180 -10.32 -32.90 5.62
CA ILE A 180 -8.87 -33.10 5.53
C ILE A 180 -8.16 -32.35 6.65
N LYS A 181 -7.11 -32.97 7.16
CA LYS A 181 -6.21 -32.39 8.16
C LYS A 181 -4.77 -32.65 7.73
N GLY A 182 -3.87 -31.80 8.18
CA GLY A 182 -2.45 -31.96 7.96
C GLY A 182 -1.81 -30.70 7.40
N LEU A 183 -0.56 -30.87 6.96
CA LEU A 183 0.28 -29.79 6.51
C LEU A 183 0.16 -29.63 5.00
N ILE A 184 -0.30 -28.48 4.52
CA ILE A 184 -0.18 -28.11 3.11
C ILE A 184 1.31 -27.87 2.83
N VAL A 185 1.93 -28.74 2.05
CA VAL A 185 3.35 -28.63 1.66
C VAL A 185 3.50 -27.80 0.39
N LYS A 186 2.52 -27.88 -0.52
CA LYS A 186 2.48 -27.10 -1.75
C LYS A 186 1.03 -26.80 -2.13
N VAL A 187 0.78 -25.63 -2.70
CA VAL A 187 -0.45 -25.31 -3.43
C VAL A 187 -0.07 -24.57 -4.71
N GLY A 188 -0.72 -24.86 -5.83
CA GLY A 188 -0.41 -24.21 -7.09
C GLY A 188 -1.32 -24.64 -8.23
N ASP A 189 -1.06 -24.11 -9.40
CA ASP A 189 -1.81 -24.45 -10.62
C ASP A 189 -1.51 -25.87 -11.07
N SER A 190 -2.48 -26.50 -11.75
CA SER A 190 -2.33 -27.88 -12.22
C SER A 190 -1.21 -28.08 -13.23
N ASP A 191 -0.83 -27.05 -13.96
CA ASP A 191 0.30 -27.02 -14.88
C ASP A 191 1.62 -26.64 -14.20
N ASN A 192 1.58 -26.30 -12.90
CA ASN A 192 2.70 -25.77 -12.11
C ASN A 192 3.27 -24.46 -12.67
N SER A 193 2.46 -23.68 -13.38
CA SER A 193 2.84 -22.35 -13.84
C SER A 193 3.10 -21.39 -12.68
N SER A 194 2.30 -21.47 -11.61
CA SER A 194 2.56 -20.83 -10.33
C SER A 194 2.30 -21.76 -9.15
N SER A 195 3.07 -21.64 -8.07
CA SER A 195 2.86 -22.38 -6.83
C SER A 195 3.52 -21.76 -5.61
N LEU A 196 2.93 -22.00 -4.46
CA LEU A 196 3.55 -21.83 -3.15
C LEU A 196 4.13 -23.14 -2.66
N VAL A 197 5.39 -23.13 -2.23
CA VAL A 197 6.07 -24.30 -1.70
C VAL A 197 6.55 -24.02 -0.29
N LEU A 198 6.22 -24.91 0.65
CA LEU A 198 6.67 -24.81 2.04
C LEU A 198 8.19 -24.88 2.09
N ASN A 199 8.80 -23.78 2.54
CA ASN A 199 10.24 -23.68 2.72
C ASN A 199 10.64 -24.17 4.12
N ARG A 200 10.07 -23.56 5.16
CA ARG A 200 10.45 -23.85 6.55
C ARG A 200 9.32 -23.60 7.55
N ILE A 201 9.50 -24.16 8.73
CA ILE A 201 8.61 -24.02 9.88
C ILE A 201 9.42 -23.51 11.06
N GLU A 202 8.94 -22.45 11.70
CA GLU A 202 9.57 -21.75 12.80
C GLU A 202 8.65 -21.77 14.04
N LYS A 203 9.25 -21.73 15.23
CA LYS A 203 8.49 -21.43 16.45
C LYS A 203 8.11 -19.96 16.45
N SER A 204 6.89 -19.66 16.87
CA SER A 204 6.41 -18.30 17.06
C SER A 204 5.96 -18.08 18.50
N ASN A 205 6.05 -16.85 18.95
CA ASN A 205 5.48 -16.35 20.19
C ASN A 205 4.54 -15.16 19.92
N LEU A 206 4.11 -15.00 18.66
CA LEU A 206 3.25 -13.91 18.24
C LEU A 206 1.92 -13.97 18.98
N LYS A 207 1.52 -12.84 19.53
CA LYS A 207 0.21 -12.62 20.11
C LYS A 207 -0.38 -11.41 19.45
N VAL A 208 -1.61 -11.52 18.95
CA VAL A 208 -2.33 -10.38 18.40
C VAL A 208 -3.65 -10.18 19.14
N TYR A 209 -4.02 -8.92 19.30
CA TYR A 209 -5.32 -8.52 19.79
C TYR A 209 -6.30 -8.36 18.61
N PHE A 210 -7.44 -9.05 18.71
CA PHE A 210 -8.56 -8.88 17.78
C PHE A 210 -9.88 -9.11 18.52
N ASP A 211 -10.64 -8.03 18.71
CA ASP A 211 -12.04 -8.12 19.15
C ASP A 211 -12.93 -8.14 17.91
N GLU A 212 -13.39 -9.34 17.55
CA GLU A 212 -14.18 -9.58 16.34
C GLU A 212 -15.44 -8.68 16.27
N ASN A 213 -16.21 -8.60 17.36
CA ASN A 213 -17.46 -7.82 17.39
C ASN A 213 -17.17 -6.32 17.29
N LYS A 214 -16.17 -5.83 18.02
CA LYS A 214 -15.76 -4.42 17.97
C LYS A 214 -15.20 -4.07 16.60
N SER A 215 -14.43 -4.95 15.98
CA SER A 215 -13.85 -4.72 14.65
C SER A 215 -14.91 -4.74 13.55
N ILE A 216 -15.89 -5.65 13.59
CA ILE A 216 -17.04 -5.65 12.67
C ILE A 216 -17.81 -4.34 12.77
N LYS A 217 -18.16 -3.93 14.01
CA LYS A 217 -18.87 -2.66 14.21
C LYS A 217 -18.08 -1.46 13.70
N THR A 218 -16.77 -1.42 13.97
CA THR A 218 -15.90 -0.35 13.48
C THR A 218 -15.85 -0.31 11.95
N TYR A 219 -15.82 -1.47 11.30
CA TYR A 219 -15.90 -1.57 9.84
C TYR A 219 -17.22 -1.01 9.31
N GLU A 220 -18.35 -1.44 9.86
CA GLU A 220 -19.69 -0.97 9.46
C GLU A 220 -19.83 0.54 9.61
N ASP A 221 -19.41 1.10 10.75
CA ASP A 221 -19.40 2.55 11.00
C ASP A 221 -18.53 3.30 9.97
N ASN A 222 -17.41 2.73 9.55
CA ASN A 222 -16.53 3.31 8.52
C ASN A 222 -17.12 3.23 7.11
N ILE A 223 -17.81 2.14 6.75
CA ILE A 223 -18.51 2.02 5.47
C ILE A 223 -19.63 3.06 5.35
N VAL A 224 -20.39 3.32 6.43
CA VAL A 224 -21.42 4.36 6.44
C VAL A 224 -20.80 5.74 6.15
N LYS A 225 -19.73 6.10 6.84
CA LYS A 225 -19.00 7.37 6.59
C LYS A 225 -18.44 7.45 5.18
N LEU A 226 -17.88 6.35 4.67
CA LEU A 226 -17.32 6.29 3.33
C LEU A 226 -18.41 6.48 2.27
N LYS A 227 -19.58 5.89 2.47
CA LYS A 227 -20.76 6.08 1.60
C LYS A 227 -21.22 7.54 1.61
N GLU A 228 -21.29 8.17 2.79
CA GLU A 228 -21.63 9.60 2.91
C GLU A 228 -20.60 10.49 2.20
N LEU A 229 -19.31 10.22 2.40
CA LEU A 229 -18.22 10.94 1.74
C LEU A 229 -18.27 10.76 0.23
N TYR A 230 -18.42 9.53 -0.26
CA TYR A 230 -18.56 9.22 -1.68
C TYR A 230 -19.73 9.98 -2.29
N LYS A 231 -20.90 9.97 -1.64
CA LYS A 231 -22.05 10.76 -2.08
C LYS A 231 -21.75 12.25 -2.12
N SER A 232 -21.12 12.81 -1.10
CA SER A 232 -20.79 14.24 -1.09
C SER A 232 -19.86 14.67 -2.23
N LEU A 233 -18.99 13.77 -2.69
CA LEU A 233 -18.04 14.03 -3.77
C LEU A 233 -18.63 13.76 -5.16
N TYR A 234 -19.55 12.80 -5.29
CA TYR A 234 -20.03 12.31 -6.57
C TYR A 234 -21.54 12.53 -6.84
N GLU A 235 -22.35 12.95 -5.85
CA GLU A 235 -23.77 13.34 -6.01
C GLU A 235 -23.95 14.88 -6.12
N ILE A 236 -22.95 15.62 -6.60
CA ILE A 236 -23.18 16.99 -7.10
C ILE A 236 -23.88 16.88 -8.47
N ASP A 237 -25.21 16.92 -8.40
CA ASP A 237 -26.22 17.11 -9.45
C ASP A 237 -26.15 16.24 -10.72
N THR A 238 -26.86 15.11 -10.66
CA THR A 238 -27.56 14.51 -11.80
C THR A 238 -28.71 15.39 -12.29
N ILE A 239 -28.43 16.59 -12.79
CA ILE A 239 -29.40 17.37 -13.58
C ILE A 239 -29.05 17.19 -15.05
N SER A 240 -29.88 16.38 -15.71
CA SER A 240 -30.03 16.19 -17.16
C SER A 240 -28.73 16.04 -17.96
N GLN A 241 -28.46 14.85 -18.49
CA GLN A 241 -27.58 14.71 -19.65
C GLN A 241 -28.12 15.57 -20.82
N PRO A 242 -27.33 16.52 -21.36
CA PRO A 242 -27.29 16.75 -22.80
C PRO A 242 -26.10 15.96 -23.36
N GLU A 243 -26.18 15.56 -24.63
CA GLU A 243 -25.20 14.74 -25.35
C GLU A 243 -23.87 15.47 -25.66
N ASP A 244 -23.33 16.25 -24.72
CA ASP A 244 -22.13 17.04 -24.94
C ASP A 244 -21.12 16.82 -23.81
N LEU A 245 -20.13 15.95 -24.08
CA LEU A 245 -18.92 15.76 -23.27
C LEU A 245 -17.98 16.99 -23.38
N SER A 246 -18.53 18.19 -23.34
CA SER A 246 -17.75 19.40 -23.27
C SER A 246 -17.65 19.84 -21.81
N TYR A 247 -16.41 20.05 -21.37
CA TYR A 247 -15.99 20.68 -20.12
C TYR A 247 -15.80 19.77 -18.88
N LEU A 248 -14.81 18.85 -18.97
CA LEU A 248 -13.68 18.99 -18.03
C LEU A 248 -13.22 20.43 -18.19
N ASN A 249 -13.52 21.29 -17.22
CA ASN A 249 -13.30 22.73 -17.32
C ASN A 249 -11.79 23.02 -17.23
N ASN A 250 -11.05 22.57 -18.22
CA ASN A 250 -9.69 22.98 -18.50
C ASN A 250 -9.80 24.40 -19.05
N SER A 251 -9.05 25.32 -18.45
CA SER A 251 -8.97 26.73 -18.87
C SER A 251 -8.46 26.92 -20.31
N ASP A 252 -8.09 25.85 -21.00
CA ASP A 252 -7.46 25.82 -22.32
C ASP A 252 -7.47 24.41 -22.92
N ASN A 253 -6.94 24.30 -24.14
CA ASN A 253 -6.84 23.06 -24.90
C ASN A 253 -5.55 22.25 -24.65
N ARG A 254 -4.83 22.41 -23.52
CA ARG A 254 -3.54 21.71 -23.29
C ARG A 254 -3.60 20.19 -23.43
N TYR A 255 -4.70 19.57 -23.01
CA TYR A 255 -4.86 18.12 -23.08
C TYR A 255 -5.22 17.62 -24.48
N GLU A 256 -5.51 18.53 -25.42
CA GLU A 256 -5.65 18.24 -26.85
C GLU A 256 -4.30 18.30 -27.57
N ASP A 257 -3.21 18.56 -26.85
CA ASP A 257 -1.88 18.58 -27.43
C ASP A 257 -1.53 17.17 -27.97
N PRO A 258 -1.20 17.03 -29.26
CA PRO A 258 -0.95 15.74 -29.90
C PRO A 258 0.25 14.98 -29.30
N LEU A 259 1.02 15.61 -28.40
CA LEU A 259 2.07 14.93 -27.64
C LEU A 259 1.55 14.04 -26.52
N TYR A 260 0.34 14.23 -25.98
CA TYR A 260 -0.24 13.34 -24.97
C TYR A 260 -0.63 11.97 -25.52
N GLU A 261 -0.92 11.88 -26.82
CA GLU A 261 -1.19 10.64 -27.54
C GLU A 261 0.04 10.11 -28.29
N TYR A 262 1.26 10.34 -27.76
CA TYR A 262 2.49 9.94 -28.44
C TYR A 262 2.54 8.45 -28.79
N TYR A 263 1.94 7.58 -27.97
CA TYR A 263 1.91 6.13 -28.22
C TYR A 263 1.16 5.78 -29.52
N MET A 264 0.21 6.61 -29.95
CA MET A 264 -0.50 6.46 -31.24
C MET A 264 0.40 6.75 -32.45
N LEU A 265 1.57 7.37 -32.24
CA LEU A 265 2.58 7.67 -33.25
C LEU A 265 3.67 6.59 -33.37
N SER A 266 3.58 5.54 -32.55
CA SER A 266 4.41 4.35 -32.60
C SER A 266 3.99 3.44 -33.78
N THR A 267 4.28 3.85 -35.01
CA THR A 267 3.76 3.21 -36.24
C THR A 267 4.77 2.33 -36.98
N SER A 268 5.89 1.92 -36.36
CA SER A 268 6.84 1.02 -37.03
C SER A 268 6.40 -0.44 -36.88
N ASP A 269 6.66 -1.28 -37.87
CA ASP A 269 6.51 -2.74 -37.76
C ASP A 269 7.66 -3.37 -36.94
N ASN A 270 8.60 -2.56 -36.45
CA ASN A 270 9.72 -2.98 -35.62
C ASN A 270 9.49 -2.59 -34.14
N ASP A 271 9.23 -3.58 -33.30
CA ASP A 271 8.96 -3.41 -31.86
C ASP A 271 10.07 -2.67 -31.12
N LYS A 272 11.32 -2.81 -31.55
CA LYS A 272 12.46 -2.11 -30.95
C LYS A 272 12.44 -0.62 -31.28
N VAL A 273 12.05 -0.24 -32.50
CA VAL A 273 11.85 1.17 -32.90
C VAL A 273 10.70 1.78 -32.11
N ASN A 274 9.59 1.05 -31.97
CA ASN A 274 8.44 1.47 -31.17
C ASN A 274 8.80 1.66 -29.70
N THR A 275 9.51 0.70 -29.10
CA THR A 275 9.97 0.77 -27.71
C THR A 275 10.89 1.98 -27.46
N LEU A 276 11.83 2.23 -28.37
CA LEU A 276 12.74 3.39 -28.26
C LEU A 276 12.02 4.71 -28.49
N PHE A 277 11.02 4.73 -29.38
CA PHE A 277 10.18 5.91 -29.56
C PHE A 277 9.36 6.20 -28.29
N ASN A 278 8.72 5.18 -27.72
CA ASN A 278 7.88 5.29 -26.53
C ASN A 278 8.67 5.58 -25.24
N SER A 279 9.98 5.32 -25.20
CA SER A 279 10.83 5.74 -24.08
C SER A 279 11.37 7.16 -24.20
N MET A 280 11.55 7.66 -25.44
CA MET A 280 12.11 8.99 -25.69
C MET A 280 11.03 10.09 -25.82
N ALA A 281 9.84 9.77 -26.33
CA ALA A 281 8.76 10.74 -26.52
C ALA A 281 8.21 11.35 -25.21
N PRO A 282 8.02 10.58 -24.11
CA PRO A 282 7.57 11.13 -22.82
C PRO A 282 8.52 12.18 -22.25
N LEU A 283 9.83 11.99 -22.45
CA LEU A 283 10.84 12.96 -22.01
C LEU A 283 10.73 14.27 -22.79
N ALA A 284 10.44 14.20 -24.09
CA ALA A 284 10.18 15.39 -24.89
C ALA A 284 8.87 16.07 -24.49
N LEU A 285 7.81 15.31 -24.23
CA LEU A 285 6.53 15.83 -23.69
C LEU A 285 6.77 16.59 -22.39
N THR A 286 7.43 15.97 -21.41
CA THR A 286 7.71 16.54 -20.08
C THR A 286 8.39 17.91 -20.17
N VAL A 287 9.38 18.07 -21.05
CA VAL A 287 10.10 19.35 -21.22
C VAL A 287 9.25 20.40 -21.96
N ILE A 288 8.38 19.96 -22.87
CA ILE A 288 7.53 20.85 -23.68
C ILE A 288 6.35 21.38 -22.87
N THR A 289 5.81 20.58 -21.97
CA THR A 289 4.63 20.89 -21.15
C THR A 289 4.99 21.11 -19.69
N LEU A 290 6.25 21.41 -19.39
CA LEU A 290 6.70 21.62 -18.03
C LEU A 290 5.99 22.85 -17.45
N ASP A 291 5.35 22.66 -16.31
CA ASP A 291 4.60 23.65 -15.53
C ASP A 291 4.86 23.26 -14.07
N THR A 292 5.95 23.79 -13.50
CA THR A 292 6.44 23.35 -12.18
C THR A 292 5.71 24.04 -11.03
N ASP A 293 5.11 25.20 -11.27
CA ASP A 293 4.35 25.96 -10.27
C ASP A 293 2.83 25.76 -10.40
N PHE A 294 2.38 24.94 -11.36
CA PHE A 294 0.98 24.62 -11.63
C PHE A 294 0.13 25.87 -11.90
N ASP A 295 0.76 26.94 -12.40
CA ASP A 295 0.11 28.22 -12.67
C ASP A 295 -0.70 28.22 -13.98
N ASN A 296 -0.76 27.06 -14.63
CA ASN A 296 -1.36 26.85 -15.93
C ASN A 296 -0.65 27.63 -17.06
N ASN A 297 0.64 27.91 -16.91
CA ASN A 297 1.52 28.39 -17.97
C ASN A 297 2.73 27.46 -18.09
N PHE A 298 3.23 27.27 -19.31
CA PHE A 298 4.45 26.47 -19.48
C PHE A 298 5.67 27.27 -19.01
N ASP A 299 6.51 26.65 -18.17
CA ASP A 299 7.78 27.20 -17.65
C ASP A 299 8.73 27.63 -18.78
N PHE A 300 8.65 26.92 -19.90
CA PHE A 300 9.44 27.19 -21.09
C PHE A 300 8.57 27.69 -22.24
N ASP A 301 9.09 28.68 -22.96
CA ASP A 301 8.56 29.03 -24.28
C ASP A 301 8.47 27.77 -25.15
N ARG A 302 7.24 27.40 -25.50
CA ARG A 302 6.92 26.13 -26.17
C ARG A 302 7.74 25.93 -27.46
N ALA A 303 7.96 26.99 -28.23
CA ALA A 303 8.73 26.92 -29.47
C ALA A 303 10.23 26.65 -29.21
N LYS A 304 10.82 27.27 -28.17
CA LYS A 304 12.18 26.97 -27.72
C LYS A 304 12.29 25.55 -27.15
N ALA A 305 11.32 25.12 -26.35
CA ALA A 305 11.28 23.78 -25.76
C ALA A 305 11.22 22.68 -26.83
N ILE A 306 10.35 22.81 -27.85
CA ILE A 306 10.31 21.91 -29.01
C ILE A 306 11.66 21.86 -29.71
N LYS A 307 12.26 23.03 -29.98
CA LYS A 307 13.54 23.09 -30.71
C LYS A 307 14.68 22.43 -29.94
N ALA A 308 14.73 22.62 -28.63
CA ALA A 308 15.74 22.03 -27.75
C ALA A 308 15.57 20.50 -27.66
N THR A 309 14.34 20.03 -27.46
CA THR A 309 14.02 18.60 -27.38
C THR A 309 14.25 17.90 -28.72
N GLU A 310 13.86 18.49 -29.85
CA GLU A 310 14.13 17.96 -31.20
C GLU A 310 15.64 17.79 -31.45
N ALA A 311 16.44 18.78 -31.07
CA ALA A 311 17.90 18.72 -31.18
C ALA A 311 18.51 17.65 -30.26
N SER A 312 17.98 17.51 -29.04
CA SER A 312 18.41 16.49 -28.07
C SER A 312 18.10 15.08 -28.58
N THR A 313 16.84 14.83 -29.00
CA THR A 313 16.38 13.55 -29.57
C THR A 313 17.23 13.14 -30.76
N LYS A 314 17.54 14.07 -31.68
CA LYS A 314 18.41 13.78 -32.82
C LYS A 314 19.83 13.36 -32.40
N LYS A 315 20.40 14.00 -31.37
CA LYS A 315 21.71 13.60 -30.82
C LYS A 315 21.65 12.23 -30.16
N THR A 316 20.58 11.92 -29.43
CA THR A 316 20.37 10.61 -28.80
C THR A 316 20.29 9.50 -29.85
N ILE A 317 19.51 9.68 -30.92
CA ILE A 317 19.45 8.71 -32.03
C ILE A 317 20.83 8.53 -32.70
N GLN A 318 21.57 9.61 -32.90
CA GLN A 318 22.95 9.54 -33.43
C GLN A 318 23.88 8.76 -32.50
N LEU A 319 23.75 8.95 -31.19
CA LEU A 319 24.56 8.26 -30.18
C LEU A 319 24.22 6.76 -30.14
N TYR A 320 22.93 6.41 -30.18
CA TYR A 320 22.47 5.01 -30.25
C TYR A 320 23.03 4.32 -31.49
N LYS A 321 22.98 4.98 -32.65
CA LYS A 321 23.56 4.46 -33.89
C LYS A 321 25.08 4.30 -33.77
N LYS A 322 25.79 5.31 -33.25
CA LYS A 322 27.25 5.30 -33.10
C LYS A 322 27.73 4.17 -32.19
N ASN A 323 26.97 3.84 -31.15
CA ASN A 323 27.28 2.78 -30.20
C ASN A 323 26.72 1.41 -30.60
N GLY A 324 26.14 1.27 -31.80
CA GLY A 324 25.62 0.00 -32.29
C GLY A 324 24.33 -0.48 -31.61
N LEU A 325 23.65 0.39 -30.84
CA LEU A 325 22.38 0.06 -30.18
C LEU A 325 21.22 -0.02 -31.18
N ILE A 326 21.32 0.72 -32.29
CA ILE A 326 20.36 0.68 -33.41
C ILE A 326 21.08 0.62 -34.75
N THR A 327 20.44 0.01 -35.74
CA THR A 327 20.93 -0.04 -37.13
C THR A 327 20.76 1.30 -37.84
N THR A 328 21.31 1.40 -39.05
CA THR A 328 21.10 2.59 -39.90
C THR A 328 19.64 2.77 -40.29
N ASP A 329 18.91 1.69 -40.53
CA ASP A 329 17.52 1.76 -40.97
C ASP A 329 16.56 2.02 -39.79
N GLU A 330 16.80 1.40 -38.63
CA GLU A 330 16.11 1.74 -37.36
C GLU A 330 16.30 3.22 -36.99
N ALA A 331 17.50 3.76 -37.18
CA ALA A 331 17.75 5.18 -36.97
C ALA A 331 16.98 6.08 -37.95
N LYS A 332 16.78 5.65 -39.21
CA LYS A 332 15.97 6.41 -40.18
C LYS A 332 14.50 6.40 -39.78
N GLU A 333 13.97 5.25 -39.38
CA GLU A 333 12.59 5.11 -38.93
C GLU A 333 12.32 5.95 -37.67
N LEU A 334 13.19 5.89 -36.66
CA LEU A 334 13.09 6.74 -35.47
C LEU A 334 13.11 8.23 -35.82
N ASN A 335 14.02 8.66 -36.70
CA ASN A 335 14.05 10.06 -37.16
C ASN A 335 12.76 10.45 -37.89
N ASN A 336 12.14 9.53 -38.64
CA ASN A 336 10.88 9.80 -39.33
C ASN A 336 9.70 9.91 -38.36
N ASN A 337 9.63 9.03 -37.36
CA ASN A 337 8.58 9.06 -36.33
C ASN A 337 8.71 10.34 -35.48
N PHE A 338 9.92 10.68 -35.03
CA PHE A 338 10.15 11.91 -34.27
C PHE A 338 9.93 13.18 -35.10
N LYS A 339 10.18 13.13 -36.42
CA LYS A 339 9.82 14.24 -37.30
C LYS A 339 8.30 14.47 -37.28
N GLN A 340 7.49 13.42 -37.45
CA GLN A 340 6.03 13.53 -37.39
C GLN A 340 5.55 14.02 -36.01
N TYR A 341 6.15 13.49 -34.93
CA TYR A 341 5.89 13.92 -33.56
C TYR A 341 6.12 15.42 -33.35
N PHE A 342 7.30 15.93 -33.72
CA PHE A 342 7.61 17.36 -33.56
C PHE A 342 6.88 18.25 -34.56
N ASP A 343 6.56 17.77 -35.76
CA ASP A 343 5.73 18.51 -36.72
C ASP A 343 4.30 18.68 -36.19
N LYS A 344 3.71 17.65 -35.58
CA LYS A 344 2.42 17.77 -34.87
C LYS A 344 2.51 18.78 -33.71
N ALA A 345 3.56 18.71 -32.90
CA ALA A 345 3.79 19.65 -31.79
C ALA A 345 3.90 21.12 -32.27
N LYS A 346 4.60 21.37 -33.38
CA LYS A 346 4.80 22.72 -33.94
C LYS A 346 3.51 23.32 -34.53
N ASN A 347 2.63 22.46 -35.05
CA ASN A 347 1.38 22.86 -35.67
C ASN A 347 0.24 23.03 -34.66
N PHE A 348 0.38 22.44 -33.47
CA PHE A 348 -0.57 22.64 -32.38
C PHE A 348 -0.54 24.09 -31.89
N LYS A 349 -1.74 24.67 -31.71
CA LYS A 349 -1.91 26.01 -31.17
C LYS A 349 -2.57 25.89 -29.81
N PHE A 350 -1.85 26.34 -28.80
CA PHE A 350 -2.42 26.51 -27.47
C PHE A 350 -3.41 27.68 -27.49
N GLU A 351 -4.66 27.39 -27.13
CA GLU A 351 -5.76 28.35 -27.06
C GLU A 351 -6.31 28.37 -25.64
N LYS A 352 -6.23 29.52 -24.97
CA LYS A 352 -6.87 29.75 -23.67
C LYS A 352 -8.36 29.97 -23.88
N HIS A 353 -9.21 29.13 -23.28
CA HIS A 353 -10.65 29.36 -23.26
C HIS A 353 -10.96 30.52 -22.30
N GLN A 354 -11.86 31.43 -22.69
CA GLN A 354 -12.18 32.60 -21.87
C GLN A 354 -12.78 32.19 -20.52
N GLU A 355 -12.24 32.77 -19.44
CA GLU A 355 -12.65 32.51 -18.05
C GLU A 355 -14.13 32.83 -17.82
N VAL A 356 -14.85 31.88 -17.22
CA VAL A 356 -16.05 32.20 -16.43
C VAL A 356 -15.56 32.62 -15.05
N ILE A 357 -15.65 33.92 -14.78
CA ILE A 357 -15.29 34.53 -13.50
C ILE A 357 -16.18 33.97 -12.39
N GLN A 358 -15.58 33.38 -11.34
CA GLN A 358 -16.00 33.60 -9.96
C GLN A 358 -14.78 33.59 -9.02
N ASN A 359 -14.69 34.66 -8.24
CA ASN A 359 -13.59 35.06 -7.37
C ASN A 359 -13.47 34.15 -6.13
N GLU A 360 -12.25 33.86 -5.69
CA GLU A 360 -11.61 34.47 -4.51
C GLU A 360 -10.15 34.01 -4.41
N GLU A 361 -9.25 34.98 -4.25
CA GLU A 361 -7.81 34.79 -4.05
C GLU A 361 -7.52 33.98 -2.78
N VAL A 362 -6.68 32.95 -2.88
CA VAL A 362 -5.73 32.61 -1.82
C VAL A 362 -4.37 32.35 -2.48
N ALA A 363 -3.45 33.29 -2.30
CA ALA A 363 -2.05 33.12 -2.65
C ALA A 363 -1.44 32.03 -1.75
N LEU A 364 -0.88 30.99 -2.37
CA LEU A 364 -0.07 29.98 -1.71
C LEU A 364 1.36 30.12 -2.22
N ASP A 365 2.22 30.54 -1.32
CA ASP A 365 3.67 30.57 -1.48
C ASP A 365 4.18 29.16 -1.82
N SER A 366 5.03 29.11 -2.83
CA SER A 366 5.67 27.92 -3.36
C SER A 366 6.58 27.26 -2.31
N VAL A 367 6.43 25.95 -2.13
CA VAL A 367 7.41 25.12 -1.40
C VAL A 367 7.65 23.83 -2.19
N ASP A 368 8.91 23.67 -2.57
CA ASP A 368 9.53 22.63 -3.40
C ASP A 368 8.93 21.22 -3.33
N ALA A 369 8.50 20.72 -4.49
CA ALA A 369 8.18 19.31 -4.72
C ALA A 369 9.47 18.48 -4.92
N ALA A 370 9.84 17.70 -3.91
CA ALA A 370 10.93 16.74 -4.01
C ALA A 370 10.41 15.35 -4.46
N VAL A 371 10.78 15.00 -5.69
CA VAL A 371 11.25 13.67 -6.17
C VAL A 371 10.56 12.44 -5.57
N TYR A 372 9.65 11.83 -6.34
CA TYR A 372 9.26 10.43 -6.17
C TYR A 372 10.48 9.52 -6.43
N ALA A 373 10.99 8.89 -5.38
CA ALA A 373 11.96 7.81 -5.48
C ALA A 373 11.25 6.47 -5.42
N THR A 374 11.45 5.67 -6.47
CA THR A 374 11.13 4.25 -6.58
C THR A 374 11.69 3.45 -5.40
N ASP A 375 10.85 2.61 -4.78
CA ASP A 375 11.22 1.65 -3.75
C ASP A 375 12.19 0.58 -4.30
N VAL A 376 13.48 0.86 -4.16
CA VAL A 376 14.52 -0.16 -4.09
C VAL A 376 14.80 -0.35 -2.61
N ALA A 377 14.56 -1.55 -2.08
CA ALA A 377 14.93 -1.89 -0.71
C ALA A 377 16.46 -1.79 -0.55
N LEU A 378 16.94 -0.62 -0.14
CA LEU A 378 18.31 -0.40 0.29
C LEU A 378 18.42 -0.83 1.75
N ASP A 379 19.46 -1.60 2.08
CA ASP A 379 19.80 -1.92 3.46
C ASP A 379 19.88 -0.62 4.28
N TYR A 380 19.13 -0.54 5.38
CA TYR A 380 19.14 0.62 6.26
C TYR A 380 20.56 0.86 6.82
N GLN A 381 21.15 2.00 6.45
CA GLN A 381 22.40 2.49 7.01
C GLN A 381 22.12 3.72 7.86
N SER A 382 22.29 3.58 9.18
CA SER A 382 21.97 4.65 10.10
C SER A 382 22.92 5.85 9.97
N ALA A 383 22.34 7.02 9.73
CA ALA A 383 23.00 8.32 9.68
C ALA A 383 22.69 9.20 10.91
N TYR A 384 22.00 8.68 11.94
CA TYR A 384 21.48 9.46 13.09
C TYR A 384 22.48 10.39 13.77
N LYS A 385 23.78 10.06 13.78
CA LYS A 385 24.82 10.92 14.39
C LYS A 385 24.99 12.24 13.65
N ASN A 386 24.75 12.23 12.34
CA ASN A 386 24.87 13.38 11.44
C ASN A 386 23.54 14.12 11.26
N THR A 387 22.43 13.55 11.72
CA THR A 387 21.11 14.19 11.69
C THR A 387 21.04 15.34 12.68
N SER A 388 20.50 16.47 12.22
CA SER A 388 20.23 17.67 13.00
C SER A 388 18.74 17.72 13.32
N LEU A 389 18.40 17.91 14.61
CA LEU A 389 16.99 17.99 15.05
C LEU A 389 16.27 19.24 14.51
N LYS A 390 17.01 20.27 14.09
CA LYS A 390 16.43 21.48 13.49
C LYS A 390 15.90 21.27 12.08
N ASP A 391 16.43 20.26 11.41
CA ASP A 391 16.09 19.93 10.03
C ASP A 391 15.04 18.81 9.97
N VAL A 392 14.58 18.35 11.13
CA VAL A 392 13.52 17.36 11.23
C VAL A 392 12.18 18.02 10.89
N LYS A 393 11.58 17.54 9.80
CA LYS A 393 10.17 17.82 9.45
C LYS A 393 9.31 16.66 9.93
N LEU A 394 8.17 17.00 10.52
CA LEU A 394 7.20 16.01 10.99
C LEU A 394 6.10 15.85 9.95
N ALA A 395 5.85 14.62 9.51
CA ALA A 395 4.75 14.34 8.60
C ALA A 395 3.41 14.70 9.24
N ILE A 396 3.22 14.51 10.55
CA ILE A 396 1.99 14.90 11.25
C ILE A 396 1.69 16.41 11.22
N ASP A 397 2.67 17.25 10.90
CA ASP A 397 2.48 18.69 10.72
C ASP A 397 2.05 19.04 9.30
N GLU A 398 2.20 18.13 8.33
CA GLU A 398 1.81 18.33 6.94
C GLU A 398 0.29 18.30 6.80
N GLU A 399 -0.28 19.29 6.09
CA GLU A 399 -1.72 19.42 5.96
C GLU A 399 -2.37 18.21 5.27
N GLY A 400 -1.72 17.68 4.24
CA GLY A 400 -2.16 16.47 3.55
C GLY A 400 -2.07 15.20 4.40
N ALA A 401 -1.26 15.19 5.46
CA ALA A 401 -1.14 14.06 6.37
C ALA A 401 -2.24 14.02 7.44
N LYS A 402 -3.01 15.10 7.64
CA LYS A 402 -4.05 15.19 8.67
C LYS A 402 -5.11 14.10 8.54
N TYR A 403 -5.46 13.70 7.32
CA TYR A 403 -6.41 12.60 7.06
C TYR A 403 -5.92 11.26 7.64
N TYR A 404 -4.61 11.04 7.68
CA TYR A 404 -4.01 9.82 8.19
C TYR A 404 -3.90 9.81 9.73
N LEU A 405 -4.10 10.95 10.41
CA LEU A 405 -4.08 10.99 11.87
C LEU A 405 -5.26 10.25 12.53
N ASP A 406 -6.26 9.84 11.76
CA ASP A 406 -7.37 9.02 12.25
C ASP A 406 -6.96 7.59 12.64
N ILE A 407 -5.85 7.10 12.09
CA ILE A 407 -5.27 5.78 12.45
C ILE A 407 -4.15 5.89 13.49
N ALA A 408 -3.74 7.11 13.87
CA ALA A 408 -2.72 7.35 14.88
C ALA A 408 -3.36 7.50 16.28
N PRO A 409 -2.61 7.26 17.37
CA PRO A 409 -3.08 7.52 18.72
C PRO A 409 -3.59 8.95 18.88
N SER A 410 -4.60 9.13 19.73
CA SER A 410 -5.26 10.43 19.90
C SER A 410 -4.31 11.56 20.33
N HIS A 411 -3.17 11.22 20.95
CA HIS A 411 -2.14 12.17 21.35
C HIS A 411 -1.34 12.76 20.18
N CYS A 412 -1.36 12.10 19.01
CA CYS A 412 -0.73 12.61 17.78
C CYS A 412 -1.54 13.75 17.16
N LYS A 413 -2.85 13.83 17.45
CA LYS A 413 -3.69 14.97 17.07
C LYS A 413 -3.35 16.17 17.95
N ASP A 414 -2.95 17.27 17.31
CA ASP A 414 -2.53 18.52 17.95
C ASP A 414 -1.35 18.36 18.92
N LEU A 415 -0.37 17.52 18.57
CA LEU A 415 0.77 17.20 19.44
C LEU A 415 1.45 18.45 20.04
N LYS A 416 1.65 19.52 19.25
CA LYS A 416 2.24 20.79 19.72
C LYS A 416 1.55 21.34 20.96
N SER A 417 0.22 21.24 21.03
CA SER A 417 -0.59 21.75 22.14
C SER A 417 -0.48 20.89 23.40
N ARG A 418 -0.08 19.61 23.25
CA ARG A 418 0.05 18.63 24.33
C ARG A 418 1.43 18.60 24.96
N ILE A 419 2.46 19.10 24.27
CA ILE A 419 3.80 19.22 24.82
C ILE A 419 3.77 20.15 26.06
N PRO A 420 4.24 19.69 27.23
CA PRO A 420 4.32 20.53 28.42
C PRO A 420 5.18 21.76 28.17
N ASP A 421 4.85 22.85 28.86
CA ASP A 421 5.71 24.03 28.86
C ASP A 421 6.96 23.76 29.71
N PHE A 422 8.05 23.38 29.05
CA PHE A 422 9.36 23.13 29.67
C PHE A 422 10.13 24.43 29.84
N SER A 423 10.96 24.52 30.89
CA SER A 423 11.78 25.73 31.09
C SER A 423 12.95 25.85 30.09
N SER A 424 13.23 24.78 29.35
CA SER A 424 14.25 24.72 28.29
C SER A 424 13.58 24.56 26.93
N ASN A 425 13.84 25.51 26.03
CA ASN A 425 13.38 25.42 24.63
C ASN A 425 13.99 24.19 23.93
N ASP A 426 15.26 23.88 24.19
CA ASP A 426 15.92 22.68 23.69
C ASP A 426 15.18 21.41 24.11
N LEU A 427 14.75 21.31 25.39
CA LEU A 427 13.98 20.15 25.84
C LEU A 427 12.63 20.08 25.12
N LYS A 428 11.94 21.21 24.96
CA LYS A 428 10.66 21.28 24.23
C LYS A 428 10.82 20.78 22.80
N GLU A 429 11.85 21.22 22.09
CA GLU A 429 12.17 20.79 20.72
C GLU A 429 12.50 19.30 20.64
N ILE A 430 13.34 18.78 21.55
CA ILE A 430 13.68 17.34 21.60
C ILE A 430 12.43 16.50 21.82
N ILE A 431 11.56 16.87 22.76
CA ILE A 431 10.34 16.10 23.06
C ILE A 431 9.32 16.21 21.93
N TYR A 432 9.19 17.38 21.33
CA TYR A 432 8.33 17.59 20.18
C TYR A 432 8.77 16.71 19.00
N ASN A 433 10.05 16.75 18.65
CA ASN A 433 10.61 15.94 17.57
C ASN A 433 10.55 14.45 17.87
N TYR A 434 10.89 14.03 19.10
CA TYR A 434 10.80 12.63 19.49
C TYR A 434 9.38 12.10 19.35
N THR A 435 8.42 12.77 19.99
CA THR A 435 7.02 12.30 20.02
C THR A 435 6.38 12.44 18.64
N GLY A 436 6.72 13.50 17.90
CA GLY A 436 6.25 13.74 16.56
C GLY A 436 6.71 12.67 15.59
N GLN A 437 7.99 12.30 15.63
CA GLN A 437 8.52 11.24 14.76
C GLN A 437 7.94 9.86 15.13
N ILE A 438 7.63 9.61 16.40
CA ILE A 438 6.87 8.40 16.79
C ILE A 438 5.46 8.44 16.19
N CYS A 439 4.80 9.60 16.19
CA CYS A 439 3.51 9.80 15.53
C CYS A 439 3.60 9.63 14.00
N ASP A 440 4.68 10.10 13.36
CA ASP A 440 4.92 9.89 11.93
C ASP A 440 4.98 8.39 11.59
N LEU A 441 5.58 7.57 12.45
CA LEU A 441 5.62 6.12 12.26
C LEU A 441 4.23 5.46 12.25
N TYR A 442 3.21 6.04 12.89
CA TYR A 442 1.83 5.52 12.77
C TYR A 442 1.21 5.82 11.41
N ILE A 443 1.66 6.88 10.74
CA ILE A 443 1.16 7.31 9.43
C ILE A 443 2.15 7.03 8.30
N TYR A 444 3.10 6.09 8.49
CA TYR A 444 4.17 5.86 7.52
C TYR A 444 3.67 5.48 6.11
N GLN A 445 2.49 4.86 6.03
CA GLN A 445 1.84 4.48 4.77
C GLN A 445 1.23 5.68 4.01
N SER A 446 1.27 6.88 4.58
CA SER A 446 0.68 8.09 3.97
C SER A 446 1.46 8.63 2.78
N GLY A 447 2.69 8.17 2.56
CA GLY A 447 3.61 8.74 1.57
C GLY A 447 4.31 10.03 2.01
N TYR A 448 3.92 10.62 3.16
CA TYR A 448 4.55 11.82 3.73
C TYR A 448 5.75 11.52 4.64
N VAL A 449 6.03 10.25 4.89
CA VAL A 449 7.03 9.81 5.88
C VAL A 449 8.22 9.19 5.16
N ASP A 450 9.37 9.86 5.24
CA ASP A 450 10.66 9.20 4.96
C ASP A 450 11.04 8.31 6.14
N LEU A 451 10.73 7.03 6.03
CA LEU A 451 10.92 6.05 7.10
C LEU A 451 12.38 6.00 7.59
N SER A 452 13.36 6.07 6.70
CA SER A 452 14.77 5.99 7.09
C SER A 452 15.21 7.22 7.88
N SER A 453 14.84 8.42 7.40
CA SER A 453 15.13 9.68 8.07
C SER A 453 14.38 9.81 9.40
N THR A 454 13.12 9.37 9.46
CA THR A 454 12.32 9.33 10.68
C THR A 454 12.96 8.43 11.74
N VAL A 455 13.40 7.22 11.38
CA VAL A 455 14.09 6.31 12.32
C VAL A 455 15.39 6.94 12.85
N ASP A 456 16.18 7.58 11.99
CA ASP A 456 17.39 8.28 12.42
C ASP A 456 17.09 9.49 13.33
N ALA A 457 16.03 10.24 13.04
CA ALA A 457 15.58 11.36 13.87
C ALA A 457 15.11 10.90 15.26
N VAL A 458 14.36 9.77 15.35
CA VAL A 458 14.00 9.16 16.64
C VAL A 458 15.26 8.82 17.43
N ARG A 459 16.23 8.14 16.81
CA ARG A 459 17.50 7.76 17.46
C ARG A 459 18.29 8.98 17.92
N LYS A 460 18.31 10.05 17.11
CA LYS A 460 18.94 11.32 17.47
C LYS A 460 18.27 11.98 18.66
N SER A 461 16.94 12.08 18.67
CA SER A 461 16.18 12.67 19.78
C SER A 461 16.38 11.91 21.09
N VAL A 462 16.36 10.58 21.06
CA VAL A 462 16.67 9.73 22.24
C VAL A 462 18.09 9.97 22.72
N TRP A 463 19.06 10.06 21.81
CA TRP A 463 20.45 10.31 22.17
C TRP A 463 20.64 11.70 22.81
N GLU A 464 20.04 12.75 22.24
CA GLU A 464 20.09 14.10 22.81
C GLU A 464 19.40 14.18 24.16
N LEU A 465 18.23 13.54 24.29
CA LEU A 465 17.48 13.49 25.55
C LEU A 465 18.32 12.86 26.65
N ASN A 466 18.91 11.69 26.39
CA ASN A 466 19.76 10.98 27.36
C ASN A 466 21.03 11.77 27.72
N THR A 467 21.66 12.40 26.73
CA THR A 467 22.91 13.17 26.94
C THR A 467 22.66 14.42 27.77
N LYS A 468 21.51 15.09 27.57
CA LYS A 468 21.15 16.32 28.29
C LYS A 468 20.33 16.05 29.56
N TYR A 469 19.85 14.82 29.78
CA TYR A 469 18.89 14.49 30.85
C TYR A 469 19.32 15.03 32.21
N ASP A 470 20.56 14.78 32.61
CA ASP A 470 21.04 15.19 33.93
C ASP A 470 21.08 16.71 34.12
N SER A 471 21.26 17.47 33.04
CA SER A 471 21.28 18.94 33.06
C SER A 471 19.91 19.59 33.23
N PHE A 472 18.82 18.84 32.99
CA PHE A 472 17.47 19.38 33.12
C PHE A 472 17.09 19.59 34.59
N LYS A 473 16.27 20.62 34.82
CA LYS A 473 15.72 20.92 36.15
C LYS A 473 14.82 19.78 36.62
N LYS A 474 14.71 19.62 37.94
CA LYS A 474 13.88 18.58 38.56
C LYS A 474 12.42 18.69 38.10
N GLU A 475 11.89 19.91 38.02
CA GLU A 475 10.51 20.18 37.61
C GLU A 475 10.26 19.75 36.15
N ASP A 476 11.22 19.98 35.25
CA ASP A 476 11.12 19.57 33.86
C ASP A 476 11.21 18.04 33.70
N LYS A 477 12.05 17.37 34.52
CA LYS A 477 12.09 15.90 34.58
C LYS A 477 10.75 15.30 35.04
N GLU A 478 10.12 15.91 36.04
CA GLU A 478 8.79 15.48 36.52
C GLU A 478 7.70 15.71 35.47
N LYS A 479 7.72 16.85 34.76
CA LYS A 479 6.82 17.12 33.62
C LYS A 479 7.03 16.11 32.50
N LEU A 480 8.29 15.82 32.15
CA LEU A 480 8.65 14.87 31.12
C LEU A 480 8.13 13.47 31.43
N LYS A 481 8.35 12.99 32.67
CA LYS A 481 7.82 11.71 33.13
C LYS A 481 6.30 11.65 33.01
N LYS A 482 5.60 12.67 33.52
CA LYS A 482 4.12 12.74 33.44
C LYS A 482 3.62 12.78 31.99
N PHE A 483 4.32 13.48 31.12
CA PHE A 483 3.97 13.55 29.71
C PHE A 483 4.11 12.19 29.04
N PHE A 484 5.25 11.50 29.19
CA PHE A 484 5.42 10.15 28.65
C PHE A 484 4.45 9.14 29.26
N ASP A 485 4.18 9.21 30.56
CA ASP A 485 3.15 8.36 31.22
C ASP A 485 1.72 8.64 30.70
N SER A 486 1.51 9.77 29.99
CA SER A 486 0.22 10.16 29.42
C SER A 486 0.08 9.87 27.92
N LEU A 487 1.18 9.51 27.25
CA LEU A 487 1.14 8.99 25.90
C LEU A 487 0.76 7.51 26.02
N ASP A 488 -0.39 7.15 25.44
CA ASP A 488 -0.98 5.79 25.47
C ASP A 488 0.05 4.67 25.23
#